data_AF-A0A818U251-F1
#
_entry.id   AF-A0A818U251-F1
#
_cell.length_a   1.000
_cell.length_b   1.000
_cell.length_c   1.000
_cell.angle_alpha   90.00
_cell.angle_beta   90.00
_cell.angle_gamma   90.00
#
_symmetry.space_group_name_H-M   'P 1'
#
loop_
_entity.id
_entity.type
_entity.pdbx_description
1 polymer ?
#
loop_
_entity_poly.entity_id
_entity_poly.type
_entity_poly.pdbx_seq_one_letter_code
_entity_poly.pdbx_strand_id
1 'polypeptide(L)'
;MLFYLIFFYPCEQSFDYTAYECGIPCYVKSQPIGLINEIIHIFLPVAMIIFFDVLILIRVIALKKRALSSSSTSNLWKQNSRMIMQLTAICVLTSLAWLPYVTGILLSIFKYPTFGSTEVFFHFAQATYVPCLGTPFFVVIGFPKAIRDKIFGCIIFPRRRRKEGNSTSVTATTKAN
;
A
#
# COMPACT_ATOMS: atom_id res chain seq x y z
N MET A 1 7.56 12.37 -12.40
CA MET A 1 8.72 13.29 -12.35
C MET A 1 9.93 12.74 -13.11
N LEU A 2 10.25 11.44 -12.99
CA LEU A 2 11.32 10.76 -13.74
C LEU A 2 11.22 10.84 -15.27
N PHE A 3 10.01 10.87 -15.85
CA PHE A 3 9.82 11.00 -17.30
C PHE A 3 10.46 12.25 -17.91
N TYR A 4 10.53 13.36 -17.16
CA TYR A 4 11.14 14.60 -17.65
C TYR A 4 12.66 14.48 -17.76
N LEU A 5 13.31 13.76 -16.84
CA LEU A 5 14.77 13.57 -16.83
C LEU A 5 15.28 12.83 -18.07
N ILE A 6 14.44 12.00 -18.70
CA ILE A 6 14.76 11.29 -19.96
C ILE A 6 14.97 12.28 -21.11
N PHE A 7 14.21 13.38 -21.15
CA PHE A 7 14.32 14.38 -22.21
C PHE A 7 15.44 15.39 -21.98
N PHE A 8 15.80 15.66 -20.71
CA PHE A 8 16.79 16.68 -20.36
C PHE A 8 18.23 16.14 -20.26
N TYR A 9 18.42 14.83 -20.11
CA TYR A 9 19.75 14.23 -19.97
C TYR A 9 19.96 13.12 -21.03
N PRO A 10 20.35 13.49 -22.28
CA PRO A 10 20.63 12.51 -23.31
C PRO A 10 21.91 11.76 -22.95
N CYS A 11 21.78 10.49 -22.58
CA CYS A 11 22.93 9.63 -22.35
C CYS A 11 22.69 8.23 -22.92
N GLU A 12 23.78 7.58 -23.32
CA GLU A 12 23.73 6.30 -24.01
C GLU A 12 23.40 5.18 -23.01
N GLN A 13 22.23 4.57 -23.18
CA GLN A 13 21.78 3.48 -22.31
C GLN A 13 22.41 2.17 -22.77
N SER A 14 23.16 1.53 -21.87
CA SER A 14 23.60 0.14 -22.04
C SER A 14 22.73 -0.76 -21.17
N PHE A 15 22.02 -1.68 -21.81
CA PHE A 15 21.18 -2.66 -21.14
C PHE A 15 21.90 -4.01 -21.13
N ASP A 16 22.11 -4.55 -19.92
CA ASP A 16 22.56 -5.94 -19.78
C ASP A 16 21.34 -6.83 -19.58
N TYR A 17 21.07 -7.67 -20.57
CA TYR A 17 19.93 -8.61 -20.56
C TYR A 17 20.22 -9.89 -19.77
N THR A 18 21.47 -10.07 -19.31
CA THR A 18 21.88 -11.24 -18.51
C THR A 18 21.80 -11.00 -17.00
N ALA A 19 21.66 -9.73 -16.59
CA ALA A 19 21.47 -9.34 -15.21
C ALA A 19 20.01 -9.50 -14.75
N TYR A 20 19.81 -9.65 -13.43
CA TYR A 20 18.49 -9.82 -12.81
C TYR A 20 17.57 -8.61 -13.01
N GLU A 21 18.14 -7.43 -13.22
CA GLU A 21 17.45 -6.22 -13.64
C GLU A 21 18.08 -5.73 -14.94
N CYS A 22 17.29 -5.09 -15.81
CA CYS A 22 17.74 -4.54 -17.10
C CYS A 22 18.68 -3.34 -16.95
N GLY A 23 19.59 -3.32 -15.96
CA GLY A 23 20.49 -2.22 -15.67
C GLY A 23 19.78 -0.98 -15.08
N ILE A 24 20.59 -0.12 -14.48
CA ILE A 24 20.14 1.16 -13.92
C ILE A 24 20.19 2.21 -15.04
N PRO A 25 19.13 3.03 -15.22
CA PRO A 25 19.13 4.05 -16.25
C PRO A 25 20.28 5.02 -16.08
N CYS A 26 20.97 5.31 -17.19
CA CYS A 26 22.22 6.06 -17.16
C CYS A 26 22.14 7.48 -16.55
N TYR A 27 20.99 8.16 -16.55
CA TYR A 27 20.85 9.45 -15.84
C TYR A 27 21.04 9.33 -14.32
N VAL A 28 20.78 8.15 -13.74
CA VAL A 28 21.00 7.85 -12.31
C VAL A 28 22.46 7.60 -12.00
N LYS A 29 23.30 7.22 -12.99
CA LYS A 29 24.75 7.05 -12.80
C LYS A 29 25.45 8.37 -12.48
N SER A 30 24.86 9.50 -12.84
CA SER A 30 25.38 10.80 -12.43
C SER A 30 25.12 11.04 -10.94
N GLN A 31 26.18 11.13 -10.13
CA GLN A 31 26.09 11.20 -8.66
C GLN A 31 25.07 12.23 -8.11
N PRO A 32 24.98 13.48 -8.60
CA PRO A 32 24.07 14.44 -7.99
C PRO A 32 22.60 14.12 -8.27
N ILE A 33 22.27 13.64 -9.48
CA ILE A 33 20.88 13.34 -9.87
C ILE A 33 20.44 12.04 -9.22
N GLY A 34 21.31 11.03 -9.16
CA GLY A 34 21.03 9.77 -8.47
C GLY A 34 20.72 9.98 -6.99
N LEU A 35 21.54 10.74 -6.28
CA LEU A 35 21.32 11.02 -4.86
C LEU A 35 20.03 11.80 -4.60
N ILE A 36 19.73 12.82 -5.41
CA ILE A 36 18.47 13.58 -5.27
C ILE A 36 17.26 12.66 -5.49
N ASN A 37 17.34 11.78 -6.47
CA ASN A 37 16.28 10.83 -6.76
C ASN A 37 16.05 9.86 -5.59
N GLU A 38 17.12 9.24 -5.08
CA GLU A 38 17.06 8.35 -3.92
C GLU A 38 16.49 9.06 -2.68
N ILE A 39 16.94 10.29 -2.40
CA ILE A 39 16.48 11.03 -1.22
C ILE A 39 15.00 11.41 -1.34
N ILE A 40 14.57 11.96 -2.47
CA ILE A 40 13.20 12.47 -2.62
C ILE A 40 12.19 11.33 -2.80
N HIS A 41 12.54 10.31 -3.58
CA HIS A 41 11.59 9.26 -3.95
C HIS A 41 11.60 8.05 -3.03
N ILE A 42 12.68 7.83 -2.29
CA ILE A 42 12.80 6.69 -1.38
C ILE A 42 12.88 7.19 0.05
N PHE A 43 13.87 8.01 0.39
CA PHE A 43 14.10 8.37 1.79
C PHE A 43 12.95 9.20 2.39
N LEU A 44 12.48 10.23 1.69
CA LEU A 44 11.40 11.11 2.14
C LEU A 44 10.07 10.36 2.40
N PRO A 45 9.51 9.59 1.45
CA PRO A 45 8.26 8.87 1.70
C PRO A 45 8.41 7.82 2.80
N VAL A 46 9.56 7.14 2.90
CA VAL A 46 9.79 6.15 3.96
C VAL A 46 9.88 6.81 5.33
N ALA A 47 10.58 7.95 5.43
CA ALA A 47 10.62 8.73 6.66
C ALA A 47 9.22 9.21 7.07
N MET A 48 8.39 9.65 6.11
CA MET A 48 7.00 10.00 6.36
C MET A 48 6.19 8.80 6.85
N ILE A 49 6.31 7.63 6.22
CA ILE A 49 5.61 6.41 6.62
C ILE A 49 5.97 6.04 8.05
N ILE A 50 7.26 5.97 8.39
CA ILE A 50 7.72 5.65 9.75
C ILE A 50 7.18 6.67 10.76
N PHE A 51 7.24 7.96 10.42
CA PHE A 51 6.71 9.02 11.28
C PHE A 51 5.21 8.86 11.54
N PHE A 52 4.41 8.62 10.50
CA PHE A 52 2.96 8.42 10.64
C PHE A 52 2.63 7.11 11.37
N ASP A 53 3.36 6.03 11.13
CA ASP A 53 3.18 4.75 11.81
C ASP A 53 3.40 4.91 13.32
N VAL A 54 4.46 5.63 13.72
CA VAL A 54 4.72 5.95 15.14
C VAL A 54 3.61 6.83 15.73
N LEU A 55 3.16 7.86 15.01
CA LEU A 55 2.05 8.71 15.45
C LEU A 55 0.75 7.94 15.64
N ILE A 56 0.44 7.02 14.72
CA ILE A 56 -0.74 6.14 14.82
C ILE A 56 -0.61 5.27 16.05
N LEU A 57 0.55 4.64 16.27
CA LEU A 57 0.79 3.77 17.41
C LEU A 57 0.63 4.52 18.75
N ILE A 58 1.18 5.74 18.85
CA ILE A 58 1.01 6.61 20.02
C ILE A 58 -0.48 6.94 20.22
N ARG A 59 -1.21 7.32 19.16
CA ARG A 59 -2.65 7.61 19.24
C ARG A 59 -3.45 6.40 19.69
N VAL A 60 -3.13 5.21 19.20
CA VAL A 60 -3.80 3.96 19.58
C VAL A 60 -3.58 3.63 21.06
N ILE A 61 -2.36 3.79 21.56
CA ILE A 61 -2.06 3.61 22.99
C ILE A 61 -2.81 4.64 23.85
N ALA A 62 -2.82 5.90 23.43
CA ALA A 62 -3.53 6.97 24.13
C ALA A 62 -5.05 6.72 24.16
N LEU A 63 -5.63 6.28 23.04
CA LEU A 63 -7.04 5.91 22.94
C LEU A 63 -7.39 4.71 23.84
N LYS A 64 -6.55 3.67 23.86
CA LYS A 64 -6.71 2.52 24.75
C LYS A 64 -6.70 2.95 26.22
N LYS A 65 -5.74 3.81 26.61
CA LYS A 65 -5.64 4.33 27.98
C LYS A 65 -6.86 5.15 28.37
N ARG A 66 -7.38 6.01 27.48
CA ARG A 66 -8.61 6.79 27.72
C ARG A 66 -9.85 5.90 27.80
N ALA A 67 -9.95 4.85 26.98
CA ALA A 67 -11.07 3.92 26.98
C ALA A 67 -11.13 3.05 28.25
N LEU A 68 -9.98 2.74 28.86
CA LEU A 68 -9.90 2.08 30.17
C LEU A 68 -10.36 3.00 31.31
N SER A 69 -10.20 4.31 31.17
CA SER A 69 -10.52 5.28 32.22
C SER A 69 -11.97 5.79 32.20
N SER A 70 -12.68 5.70 31.07
CA SER A 70 -14.06 6.19 30.96
C SER A 70 -14.98 5.14 30.31
N SER A 71 -16.07 4.80 31.01
CA SER A 71 -17.05 3.80 30.57
C SER A 71 -17.72 4.16 29.23
N SER A 72 -17.92 5.45 28.96
CA SER A 72 -18.55 5.94 27.72
C SER A 72 -17.67 5.70 26.47
N THR A 73 -16.36 5.91 26.58
CA THR A 73 -15.42 5.71 25.45
C THR A 73 -15.07 4.25 25.20
N SER A 74 -15.33 3.36 26.17
CA SER A 74 -15.14 1.90 26.04
C SER A 74 -16.01 1.29 24.94
N ASN A 75 -17.26 1.75 24.78
CA ASN A 75 -18.16 1.25 23.74
C ASN A 75 -17.71 1.64 22.33
N LEU A 76 -17.28 2.90 22.14
CA LEU A 76 -16.70 3.38 20.88
C LEU A 76 -15.39 2.63 20.54
N TRP A 77 -14.56 2.35 21.55
CA TRP A 77 -13.36 1.54 21.37
C TRP A 77 -13.70 0.12 20.94
N LYS A 78 -14.65 -0.57 21.60
CA LYS A 78 -15.06 -1.92 21.20
C LYS A 78 -15.54 -1.96 19.75
N GLN A 79 -16.30 -0.95 19.32
CA GLN A 79 -16.80 -0.84 17.95
C GLN A 79 -15.67 -0.64 16.92
N ASN A 80 -14.69 0.22 17.23
CA ASN A 80 -13.63 0.60 16.28
C ASN A 80 -12.33 -0.19 16.44
N SER A 81 -12.18 -0.98 17.51
CA SER A 81 -10.95 -1.72 17.87
C SER A 81 -10.47 -2.64 16.76
N ARG A 82 -11.40 -3.27 16.02
CA ARG A 82 -11.06 -4.17 14.91
C ARG A 82 -10.40 -3.42 13.75
N MET A 83 -10.97 -2.27 13.36
CA MET A 83 -10.41 -1.43 12.30
C MET A 83 -9.06 -0.84 12.72
N ILE A 84 -8.95 -0.41 13.99
CA ILE A 84 -7.70 0.11 14.55
C ILE A 84 -6.61 -0.97 14.55
N MET A 85 -6.92 -2.18 15.03
CA MET A 85 -5.96 -3.29 15.09
C MET A 85 -5.42 -3.64 13.70
N GLN A 86 -6.22 -3.48 12.66
CA GLN A 86 -5.81 -3.76 11.29
C GLN A 86 -4.96 -2.68 10.68
N LEU A 87 -5.33 -1.43 10.91
CA LEU A 87 -4.49 -0.32 10.49
C LEU A 87 -3.11 -0.46 11.16
N THR A 88 -3.08 -0.78 12.46
CA THR A 88 -1.83 -1.05 13.17
C THR A 88 -1.09 -2.27 12.62
N ALA A 89 -1.77 -3.37 12.28
CA ALA A 89 -1.12 -4.54 11.68
C ALA A 89 -0.50 -4.21 10.31
N ILE A 90 -1.19 -3.44 9.47
CA ILE A 90 -0.67 -2.99 8.18
C ILE A 90 0.55 -2.09 8.40
N CYS A 91 0.46 -1.10 9.28
CA CYS A 91 1.57 -0.20 9.64
C CYS A 91 2.80 -0.99 10.12
N VAL A 92 2.62 -1.96 11.03
CA VAL A 92 3.72 -2.80 11.53
C VAL A 92 4.33 -3.62 10.41
N LEU A 93 3.52 -4.23 9.55
CA LEU A 93 4.01 -5.02 8.42
C LEU A 93 4.77 -4.16 7.41
N THR A 94 4.27 -2.97 7.06
CA THR A 94 4.99 -2.03 6.20
C THR A 94 6.30 -1.59 6.84
N SER A 95 6.27 -1.17 8.10
CA SER A 95 7.48 -0.76 8.83
C SER A 95 8.54 -1.87 8.84
N LEU A 96 8.15 -3.13 9.12
CA LEU A 96 9.06 -4.28 9.11
C LEU A 96 9.65 -4.58 7.73
N ALA A 97 8.87 -4.41 6.65
CA ALA A 97 9.34 -4.63 5.29
C ALA A 97 10.33 -3.56 4.83
N TRP A 98 10.13 -2.30 5.24
CA TRP A 98 10.98 -1.18 4.84
C TRP A 98 12.25 -1.04 5.70
N LEU A 99 12.22 -1.50 6.95
CA LEU A 99 13.36 -1.44 7.88
C LEU A 99 14.68 -2.01 7.31
N PRO A 100 14.73 -3.25 6.78
CA PRO A 100 15.98 -3.81 6.26
C PRO A 100 16.52 -3.07 5.03
N TYR A 101 15.62 -2.49 4.22
CA TYR A 101 16.00 -1.71 3.05
C TYR A 101 16.64 -0.37 3.47
N VAL A 102 16.01 0.35 4.39
CA VAL A 102 16.54 1.63 4.91
C VAL A 102 17.87 1.44 5.64
N THR A 103 18.00 0.39 6.45
CA THR A 103 19.27 0.09 7.14
C THR A 103 20.37 -0.28 6.14
N GLY A 104 20.03 -1.01 5.07
CA GLY A 104 20.96 -1.29 3.97
C GLY A 104 21.48 -0.02 3.29
N ILE A 105 20.59 0.93 2.99
CA ILE A 105 20.98 2.23 2.40
C ILE A 105 21.88 3.01 3.36
N LEU A 106 21.50 3.14 4.63
CA LEU A 106 22.31 3.83 5.64
C LEU A 106 23.72 3.22 5.75
N LEU A 107 23.82 1.89 5.79
CA LEU A 107 25.11 1.19 5.82
C LEU A 107 25.94 1.46 4.57
N SER A 108 25.30 1.54 3.41
CA SER A 108 25.99 1.85 2.14
C SER A 108 26.60 3.25 2.13
N ILE A 109 25.91 4.24 2.71
CA ILE A 109 26.37 5.63 2.77
C ILE A 109 27.50 5.79 3.80
N PHE A 110 27.37 5.18 4.98
CA PHE A 110 28.27 5.47 6.10
C PHE A 110 29.51 4.58 6.18
N LYS A 111 29.42 3.31 5.78
CA LYS A 111 30.43 2.31 6.18
C LYS A 111 30.90 1.39 5.05
N TYR A 112 29.99 0.96 4.18
CA TYR A 112 30.30 -0.04 3.13
C TYR A 112 29.62 0.31 1.81
N PRO A 113 30.26 1.14 0.95
CA PRO A 113 29.65 1.58 -0.32
C PRO A 113 29.31 0.42 -1.27
N THR A 114 29.94 -0.75 -1.11
CA THR A 114 29.65 -1.96 -1.89
C THR A 114 28.45 -2.77 -1.39
N PHE A 115 27.88 -2.43 -0.22
CA PHE A 115 26.76 -3.20 0.35
C PHE A 115 25.48 -3.08 -0.50
N GLY A 116 25.26 -1.91 -1.12
CA GLY A 116 24.11 -1.66 -1.99
C GLY A 116 24.10 -2.42 -3.31
N SER A 117 25.23 -2.99 -3.73
CA SER A 117 25.36 -3.77 -4.98
C SER A 117 25.34 -5.29 -4.76
N THR A 118 24.99 -5.74 -3.56
CA THR A 118 24.93 -7.18 -3.25
C THR A 118 23.55 -7.76 -3.54
N GLU A 119 23.49 -9.03 -3.96
CA GLU A 119 22.26 -9.81 -4.17
C GLU A 119 21.28 -9.72 -2.98
N VAL A 120 21.82 -9.58 -1.77
CA VAL A 120 21.05 -9.44 -0.52
C VAL A 120 20.19 -8.17 -0.51
N PHE A 121 20.70 -7.06 -1.06
CA PHE A 121 19.98 -5.79 -1.12
C PHE A 121 18.75 -5.89 -2.04
N PHE A 122 18.85 -6.64 -3.15
CA PHE A 122 17.73 -6.90 -4.05
C PHE A 122 16.60 -7.67 -3.36
N HIS A 123 16.93 -8.67 -2.54
CA HIS A 123 15.92 -9.38 -1.77
C HIS A 123 15.20 -8.48 -0.75
N PHE A 124 15.92 -7.52 -0.13
CA PHE A 124 15.28 -6.54 0.75
C PHE A 124 14.41 -5.54 0.00
N ALA A 125 14.81 -5.11 -1.20
CA ALA A 125 13.97 -4.29 -2.07
C ALA A 125 12.68 -5.04 -2.45
N GLN A 126 12.78 -6.34 -2.79
CA GLN A 126 11.62 -7.17 -3.08
C GLN A 126 10.67 -7.34 -1.89
N ALA A 127 11.21 -7.39 -0.67
CA ALA A 127 10.39 -7.49 0.54
C ALA A 127 9.43 -6.30 0.71
N THR A 128 9.77 -5.11 0.19
CA THR A 128 8.89 -3.92 0.25
C THR A 128 7.59 -4.07 -0.54
N TYR A 129 7.52 -5.03 -1.47
CA TYR A 129 6.30 -5.35 -2.23
C TYR A 129 5.34 -6.27 -1.47
N VAL A 130 5.83 -6.99 -0.44
CA VAL A 130 5.00 -7.91 0.34
C VAL A 130 3.82 -7.21 1.02
N PRO A 131 3.98 -6.03 1.66
CA PRO A 131 2.85 -5.26 2.18
C PRO A 131 1.85 -4.82 1.11
N CYS A 132 2.30 -4.50 -0.12
CA CYS A 132 1.41 -4.12 -1.23
C CYS A 132 0.53 -5.29 -1.67
N LEU A 133 1.07 -6.51 -1.67
CA LEU A 133 0.30 -7.71 -1.97
C LEU A 133 -0.59 -8.14 -0.80
N GLY A 134 -0.13 -7.92 0.44
CA GLY A 134 -0.83 -8.32 1.66
C GLY A 134 -2.00 -7.40 2.04
N THR A 135 -1.90 -6.10 1.75
CA THR A 135 -2.90 -5.07 2.12
C THR A 135 -4.35 -5.43 1.77
N PRO A 136 -4.70 -5.88 0.55
CA PRO A 136 -6.07 -6.25 0.23
C PRO A 136 -6.60 -7.39 1.13
N PHE A 137 -5.75 -8.35 1.51
CA PHE A 137 -6.15 -9.45 2.39
C PHE A 137 -6.43 -8.95 3.82
N PHE A 138 -5.56 -8.08 4.35
CA PHE A 138 -5.77 -7.49 5.68
C PHE A 138 -7.04 -6.64 5.76
N VAL A 139 -7.36 -5.90 4.69
CA VAL A 139 -8.59 -5.11 4.60
C VAL A 139 -9.83 -6.01 4.57
N VAL A 140 -9.81 -7.11 3.81
CA VAL A 140 -10.95 -8.05 3.72
C VAL A 140 -11.22 -8.74 5.06
N ILE A 141 -10.17 -9.12 5.80
CA ILE A 141 -10.30 -9.70 7.15
C ILE A 141 -10.95 -8.69 8.11
N GLY A 142 -10.91 -7.40 7.79
CA GLY A 142 -11.45 -6.29 8.58
C GLY A 142 -12.88 -5.96 8.52
N PHE A 143 -13.51 -6.34 7.44
CA PHE A 143 -14.89 -5.98 7.28
C PHE A 143 -15.75 -6.67 8.34
N PRO A 144 -16.77 -5.97 8.87
CA PRO A 144 -17.85 -6.60 9.60
C PRO A 144 -18.37 -7.78 8.77
N LYS A 145 -18.69 -8.91 9.43
CA LYS A 145 -19.12 -10.16 8.76
C LYS A 145 -20.20 -9.89 7.69
N ALA A 146 -21.16 -9.00 7.98
CA ALA A 146 -22.23 -8.62 7.07
C ALA A 146 -21.76 -8.02 5.72
N ILE A 147 -20.68 -7.23 5.72
CA ILE A 147 -20.12 -6.64 4.49
C ILE A 147 -19.24 -7.68 3.78
N ARG A 148 -18.44 -8.42 4.54
CA ARG A 148 -17.60 -9.49 4.02
C ARG A 148 -18.44 -10.53 3.25
N ASP A 149 -19.54 -11.00 3.85
CA ASP A 149 -20.38 -12.02 3.25
C ASP A 149 -21.11 -11.51 1.99
N LYS A 150 -21.43 -10.20 1.91
CA LYS A 150 -21.94 -9.56 0.68
C LYS A 150 -20.88 -9.47 -0.42
N ILE A 151 -19.64 -9.13 -0.09
CA ILE A 151 -18.53 -9.04 -1.06
C ILE A 151 -18.24 -10.43 -1.62
N PHE A 152 -18.10 -11.45 -0.76
CA PHE A 152 -17.91 -12.83 -1.22
C PHE A 152 -19.11 -13.34 -2.02
N GLY A 153 -20.34 -12.97 -1.64
CA GLY A 153 -21.54 -13.26 -2.42
C GLY A 153 -21.52 -12.64 -3.83
N CYS A 154 -21.04 -11.40 -3.98
CA CYS A 154 -20.91 -10.73 -5.27
C CYS A 154 -19.78 -11.30 -6.14
N ILE A 155 -18.65 -11.70 -5.55
CA ILE A 155 -17.50 -12.25 -6.28
C ILE A 155 -17.77 -13.69 -6.72
N ILE A 156 -18.38 -14.52 -5.85
CA ILE A 156 -18.64 -15.94 -6.13
C ILE A 156 -19.91 -16.12 -6.98
N PHE A 157 -20.91 -15.27 -6.81
CA PHE A 157 -22.13 -15.27 -7.64
C PHE A 157 -22.30 -13.91 -8.33
N PRO A 158 -21.67 -13.70 -9.50
CA PRO A 158 -22.07 -12.60 -10.38
C PRO A 158 -23.49 -12.90 -10.85
N ARG A 159 -24.47 -12.35 -10.12
CA ARG A 159 -25.90 -12.54 -10.38
C ARG A 159 -26.18 -12.06 -11.79
N ARG A 160 -26.33 -13.02 -12.71
CA ARG A 160 -26.79 -12.87 -14.10
C ARG A 160 -28.09 -12.06 -14.04
N ARG A 161 -28.02 -10.73 -14.19
CA ARG A 161 -29.21 -9.88 -14.34
C ARG A 161 -29.87 -10.28 -15.65
N ARG A 162 -30.82 -11.21 -15.55
CA ARG A 162 -31.79 -11.53 -16.57
C ARG A 162 -32.52 -10.23 -16.90
N LYS A 163 -32.44 -9.81 -18.16
CA LYS A 163 -33.30 -8.77 -18.73
C LYS A 163 -34.74 -9.23 -18.55
N GLU A 164 -35.44 -8.68 -17.58
CA GLU A 164 -36.91 -8.72 -17.50
C GLU A 164 -37.41 -7.34 -17.91
N GLY A 165 -37.23 -7.08 -19.21
CA GLY A 165 -37.73 -5.90 -19.89
C GLY A 165 -38.56 -6.38 -21.07
N ASN A 166 -39.78 -6.85 -20.77
CA ASN A 166 -40.97 -6.80 -21.61
C ASN A 166 -42.02 -7.77 -21.07
N SER A 167 -43.05 -7.24 -20.42
CA SER A 167 -44.40 -7.79 -20.49
C SER A 167 -45.40 -6.69 -20.09
N THR A 168 -45.84 -5.98 -21.13
CA THR A 168 -47.25 -5.62 -21.37
C THR A 168 -47.99 -4.84 -20.29
N SER A 169 -47.83 -3.51 -20.35
CA SER A 169 -48.91 -2.56 -20.06
C SER A 169 -49.83 -2.45 -21.29
N VAL A 170 -50.86 -3.30 -21.37
CA VAL A 170 -52.02 -3.08 -22.24
C VAL A 170 -53.24 -2.89 -21.34
N THR A 171 -53.39 -1.67 -20.84
CA THR A 171 -54.63 -1.25 -20.16
C THR A 171 -55.60 -0.81 -21.25
N ALA A 172 -56.45 -1.74 -21.68
CA ALA A 172 -57.54 -1.47 -22.61
C ALA A 172 -58.57 -0.56 -21.96
N THR A 173 -58.65 0.67 -22.44
CA THR A 173 -59.78 1.59 -22.30
C THR A 173 -60.94 1.12 -23.17
N THR A 174 -61.99 0.53 -22.60
CA THR A 174 -63.32 0.52 -23.23
C THR A 174 -64.42 0.29 -22.20
N LYS A 175 -65.13 1.36 -21.81
CA LYS A 175 -66.55 1.36 -21.39
C LYS A 175 -67.04 2.79 -21.21
N ALA A 176 -67.86 3.28 -22.15
CA ALA A 176 -69.02 4.16 -21.95
C ALA A 176 -69.52 4.68 -23.31
N ASN A 177 -70.45 3.96 -23.93
CA ASN A 177 -71.74 4.43 -24.48
C ASN A 177 -72.36 3.33 -25.35
#